data_AF-Q70UA3-F1
#
_entry.id   AF-Q70UA3-F1
#
_cell.length_a   1.000
_cell.length_b   1.000
_cell.length_c   1.000
_cell.angle_alpha   90.00
_cell.angle_beta   90.00
_cell.angle_gamma   90.00
#
_symmetry.space_group_name_H-M   'P 1'
#
loop_
_entity.id
_entity.type
_entity.pdbx_description
1 polymer ?
#
loop_
_entity_poly.entity_id
_entity_poly.type
_entity_poly.pdbx_seq_one_letter_code
_entity_poly.pdbx_strand_id
1 'polypeptide(L)' 'HWHGFFQEGTGWADGPAECNPVPYIPENSFLYKFRAKSQAGTFWYHS' A
#
# COMPACT_ATOMS: atom_id res chain seq x y z
N HIS A 1 0.90 0.87 5.31
CA HIS A 1 2.01 0.83 4.34
C HIS A 1 2.50 -0.61 4.12
N TRP A 2 2.86 -0.95 2.88
CA TRP A 2 3.41 -2.28 2.51
C TRP A 2 4.92 -2.17 2.31
N HIS A 3 5.67 -2.33 3.40
CA HIS A 3 7.08 -1.96 3.45
C HIS A 3 7.95 -2.86 2.55
N GLY A 4 8.67 -2.21 1.63
CA GLY A 4 9.59 -2.84 0.70
C GLY A 4 8.98 -3.22 -0.65
N PHE A 5 7.69 -2.94 -0.91
CA PHE A 5 7.11 -3.10 -2.25
C PHE A 5 7.28 -1.82 -3.09
N PHE A 6 7.68 -1.95 -4.36
CA PHE A 6 7.90 -0.80 -5.24
C PHE A 6 6.62 -0.10 -5.72
N GLN A 7 5.47 -0.75 -5.58
CA GLN A 7 4.17 -0.19 -5.97
C GLN A 7 4.12 0.38 -7.41
N GLU A 8 4.82 -0.26 -8.35
CA GLU A 8 4.96 0.24 -9.72
C GLU A 8 3.61 0.27 -10.46
N GLY A 9 3.11 1.49 -10.72
CA GLY A 9 1.77 1.73 -11.29
C GLY A 9 0.63 1.66 -10.28
N THR A 10 0.94 1.45 -9.00
CA THR A 10 -0.01 1.35 -7.88
C THR A 10 0.41 2.21 -6.69
N GLY A 11 1.04 3.37 -6.93
CA GLY A 11 1.47 4.28 -5.85
C GLY A 11 0.35 4.66 -4.87
N TRP A 12 -0.90 4.73 -5.34
CA TRP A 12 -2.09 4.94 -4.51
C TRP A 12 -2.28 3.88 -3.40
N ALA A 13 -1.69 2.70 -3.56
CA ALA A 13 -1.78 1.59 -2.63
C ALA A 13 -0.58 1.52 -1.66
N ASP A 14 0.35 2.48 -1.71
CA ASP A 14 1.57 2.43 -0.89
C ASP A 14 1.28 2.65 0.60
N GLY A 15 0.33 3.52 0.92
CA GLY A 15 -0.21 3.70 2.27
C GLY A 15 0.34 4.84 3.15
N PRO A 16 1.35 5.65 2.79
CA PRO A 16 1.63 6.88 3.56
C PRO A 16 0.46 7.85 3.48
N ALA A 17 -0.13 8.21 4.62
CA ALA A 17 -1.37 9.00 4.68
C ALA A 17 -1.24 10.40 4.04
N GLU A 18 -0.04 10.99 4.08
CA GLU A 18 0.21 12.35 3.57
C GLU A 18 0.56 12.39 2.07
N CYS A 19 1.11 11.31 1.52
CA CYS A 19 1.45 11.23 0.09
C CYS A 19 0.40 10.49 -0.75
N ASN A 20 -0.30 9.53 -0.15
CA ASN A 20 -1.36 8.75 -0.78
C ASN A 20 -2.57 8.71 0.16
N PRO A 21 -3.31 9.83 0.28
CA PRO A 21 -4.44 9.91 1.19
C PRO A 21 -5.52 8.93 0.75
N VAL A 22 -5.64 7.84 1.50
CA VAL A 22 -6.85 7.03 1.54
C VAL A 22 -7.82 7.79 2.45
N PRO A 23 -9.08 8.02 2.05
CA PRO A 23 -10.05 8.60 2.95
C PRO A 23 -10.24 7.65 4.14
N TYR A 24 -9.68 8.03 5.29
CA TYR A 24 -9.96 7.35 6.56
C TYR A 24 -11.39 7.70 6.95
N ILE A 25 -12.32 6.85 6.54
CA ILE A 25 -13.73 6.96 6.91
C ILE A 25 -13.97 5.83 7.91
N PRO A 26 -14.30 6.14 9.18
CA PRO A 26 -14.70 5.13 10.15
C PRO A 26 -15.76 4.20 9.56
N GLU A 27 -15.69 2.92 9.90
CA GLU A 27 -16.59 1.86 9.43
C GLU A 27 -16.53 1.54 7.93
N ASN A 28 -15.62 2.14 7.17
CA ASN A 28 -15.38 1.76 5.78
C ASN A 28 -14.15 0.86 5.63
N SER A 29 -14.18 0.04 4.58
CA SER A 29 -13.06 -0.80 4.16
C SER A 29 -12.37 -0.19 2.95
N PHE A 30 -11.05 -0.34 2.88
CA PHE A 30 -10.28 0.04 1.71
C PHE A 30 -9.48 -1.16 1.18
N LEU A 31 -9.55 -1.40 -0.13
CA LEU A 31 -8.84 -2.50 -0.77
C LEU A 31 -7.53 -2.01 -1.37
N TYR A 32 -6.41 -2.40 -0.75
CA TYR A 32 -5.09 -2.30 -1.37
C TYR A 32 -4.92 -3.40 -2.42
N LYS A 33 -4.82 -3.03 -3.71
CA LYS A 33 -4.67 -3.99 -4.81
C LYS A 33 -3.45 -3.65 -5.66
N PHE A 34 -2.41 -4.47 -5.56
CA PHE A 34 -1.17 -4.34 -6.33
C PHE A 34 -0.56 -5.71 -6.65
N ARG A 35 0.47 -5.73 -7.49
CA ARG A 35 1.22 -6.93 -7.88
C ARG A 35 2.70 -6.76 -7.54
N ALA A 36 3.29 -7.78 -6.93
CA ALA A 36 4.74 -7.89 -6.76
C ALA A 36 5.36 -8.39 -8.06
N LYS A 37 5.65 -7.49 -9.01
CA LYS A 37 6.07 -7.87 -10.38
C LYS A 37 7.43 -8.57 -10.41
N SER A 38 8.43 -7.99 -9.74
CA SER A 38 9.83 -8.46 -9.82
C SER A 38 10.50 -8.50 -8.44
N GLN A 39 9.73 -8.69 -7.38
CA GLN A 39 10.22 -8.68 -6.00
C GLN A 39 9.90 -10.00 -5.31
N ALA A 40 10.92 -10.61 -4.70
CA ALA A 40 10.80 -11.77 -3.82
C ALA A 40 11.79 -11.59 -2.66
N GLY A 41 11.36 -11.90 -1.45
CA GLY A 41 12.13 -11.66 -0.23
C GLY A 41 11.25 -11.59 1.00
N THR A 42 11.83 -11.10 2.10
CA THR A 42 11.10 -10.87 3.35
C THR A 42 10.64 -9.42 3.41
N PHE A 43 9.34 -9.24 3.63
CA PHE A 43 8.68 -7.94 3.72
C PHE A 43 7.81 -7.89 4.97
N TRP A 44 7.27 -6.71 5.28
CA TRP A 44 6.38 -6.51 6.42
C TRP A 44 5.37 -5.40 6.10
N TYR A 45 4.32 -5.31 6.92
CA TYR A 45 3.30 -4.27 6.81
C TYR A 45 3.13 -3.58 8.15
N HIS A 46 2.80 -2.30 8.13
CA HIS A 46 2.53 -1.52 9.33
C HIS A 46 1.59 -0.35 9.05
N SER A 47 1.04 0.25 10.11
CA SER A 47 0.27 1.50 10.01
C SER A 47 1.15 2.66 9.56
#